data_AF-A0A3N5XZU1-F1
#
_entry.id   AF-A0A3N5XZU1-F1
#
_cell.length_a   1.000
_cell.length_b   1.000
_cell.length_c   1.000
_cell.angle_alpha   90.00
_cell.angle_beta   90.00
_cell.angle_gamma   90.00
#
_symmetry.space_group_name_H-M   'P 1'
#
loop_
_entity.id
_entity.type
_entity.pdbx_description
1 polymer ?
#
loop_
_entity_poly.entity_id
_entity_poly.type
_entity_poly.pdbx_seq_one_letter_code
_entity_poly.pdbx_strand_id
1 'polypeptide(L)'
;MLRSEELQDEDRRIRQLQVAVALAQSVIAQTEIPLGQAWEMVAATRRAALGLFPGKELAFDLIYLPRFLRLLAARYPGSRATVPLLAP
;
A
#
# COMPACT_ATOMS: atom_id res chain seq x y z
N MET A 1 -23.17 -22.46 11.18
CA MET A 1 -22.08 -22.85 10.27
C MET A 1 -21.57 -21.70 9.38
N LEU A 2 -21.86 -20.42 9.66
CA LEU A 2 -21.49 -19.27 8.79
C LEU A 2 -20.09 -18.68 9.06
N ARG A 3 -19.42 -19.05 10.17
CA ARG A 3 -18.17 -18.42 10.61
C ARG A 3 -16.97 -18.77 9.72
N SER A 4 -16.99 -19.89 9.00
CA SER A 4 -15.83 -20.34 8.20
C SER A 4 -15.73 -19.68 6.83
N GLU A 5 -16.86 -19.35 6.19
CA GLU A 5 -16.86 -18.73 4.85
C GLU A 5 -16.45 -17.25 4.92
N GLU A 6 -16.96 -16.50 5.89
CA GLU A 6 -16.53 -15.11 6.14
C GLU A 6 -15.04 -15.01 6.46
N LEU A 7 -14.51 -15.94 7.27
CA LEU A 7 -13.08 -15.99 7.59
C LEU A 7 -12.22 -16.35 6.37
N GLN A 8 -12.69 -17.26 5.52
CA GLN A 8 -11.97 -17.62 4.29
C GLN A 8 -11.94 -16.47 3.28
N ASP A 9 -13.03 -15.71 3.18
CA ASP A 9 -13.10 -14.51 2.35
C ASP A 9 -12.23 -13.39 2.88
N GLU A 10 -12.20 -13.18 4.20
CA GLU A 10 -11.28 -12.22 4.82
C GLU A 10 -9.81 -12.62 4.58
N ASP A 11 -9.45 -13.89 4.79
CA ASP A 11 -8.10 -14.39 4.50
C ASP A 11 -7.71 -14.24 3.03
N ARG A 12 -8.66 -14.47 2.11
CA ARG A 12 -8.42 -14.29 0.68
C ARG A 12 -8.16 -12.83 0.33
N ARG A 13 -8.93 -11.90 0.90
CA ARG A 13 -8.72 -10.45 0.71
C ARG A 13 -7.40 -9.99 1.33
N ILE A 14 -7.00 -10.52 2.48
CA ILE A 14 -5.70 -10.23 3.11
C ILE A 14 -4.56 -10.71 2.19
N ARG A 15 -4.66 -11.95 1.65
CA ARG A 15 -3.64 -12.48 0.73
C ARG A 15 -3.55 -11.66 -0.56
N GLN A 16 -4.68 -11.34 -1.18
CA GLN A 16 -4.71 -10.50 -2.39
C GLN A 16 -4.02 -9.16 -2.17
N LEU A 17 -4.28 -8.57 -1.02
CA LEU A 17 -3.66 -7.32 -0.64
C LEU A 17 -2.16 -7.45 -0.40
N GLN A 18 -1.72 -8.46 0.36
CA GLN A 18 -0.30 -8.67 0.63
C GLN A 18 0.48 -8.81 -0.69
N VAL A 19 -0.11 -9.51 -1.66
CA VAL A 19 0.44 -9.61 -3.03
C VAL A 19 0.51 -8.24 -3.69
N ALA A 20 -0.58 -7.45 -3.68
CA ALA A 20 -0.59 -6.10 -4.27
C ALA A 20 0.48 -5.17 -3.65
N VAL A 21 0.62 -5.20 -2.32
CA VAL A 21 1.63 -4.43 -1.59
C VAL A 21 3.05 -4.90 -1.94
N ALA A 22 3.28 -6.21 -1.95
CA ALA A 22 4.59 -6.77 -2.30
C ALA A 22 4.99 -6.41 -3.74
N LEU A 23 4.04 -6.48 -4.69
CA LEU A 23 4.26 -6.06 -6.07
C LEU A 23 4.57 -4.57 -6.15
N ALA A 24 3.80 -3.71 -5.49
CA ALA A 24 4.07 -2.27 -5.47
C ALA A 24 5.46 -1.96 -4.89
N GLN A 25 5.84 -2.60 -3.77
CA GLN A 25 7.18 -2.47 -3.19
C GLN A 25 8.27 -2.94 -4.14
N SER A 26 8.06 -4.07 -4.82
CA SER A 26 8.99 -4.63 -5.79
C SER A 26 9.21 -3.69 -6.98
N VAL A 27 8.14 -3.08 -7.51
CA VAL A 27 8.25 -2.11 -8.62
C VAL A 27 9.03 -0.87 -8.16
N ILE A 28 8.71 -0.28 -7.01
CA ILE A 28 9.43 0.91 -6.51
C ILE A 28 10.92 0.57 -6.24
N ALA A 29 11.21 -0.64 -5.77
CA ALA A 29 12.58 -1.08 -5.50
C ALA A 29 13.40 -1.30 -6.77
N GLN A 30 12.79 -1.88 -7.81
CA GLN A 30 13.50 -2.30 -9.03
C GLN A 30 13.54 -1.24 -10.13
N THR A 31 12.59 -0.31 -10.14
CA THR A 31 12.46 0.70 -11.21
C THR A 31 12.98 2.07 -10.78
N GLU A 32 13.48 2.84 -11.74
CA GLU A 32 13.85 4.24 -11.54
C GLU A 32 12.68 5.13 -11.94
N ILE A 33 11.65 5.13 -11.09
CA ILE A 33 10.51 6.04 -11.23
C ILE A 33 10.74 7.32 -10.41
N PRO A 34 10.19 8.47 -10.81
CA PRO A 34 10.22 9.68 -9.99
C PRO A 34 9.44 9.48 -8.67
N LEU A 35 9.81 10.22 -7.63
CA LEU A 35 9.16 10.16 -6.32
C LEU A 35 7.63 10.34 -6.40
N GLY A 36 7.14 11.24 -7.25
CA GLY A 36 5.71 11.46 -7.45
C GLY A 36 4.97 10.21 -7.95
N GLN A 37 5.56 9.49 -8.90
CA GLN A 37 4.98 8.25 -9.44
C GLN A 37 5.03 7.11 -8.41
N ALA A 38 6.09 7.07 -7.58
CA ALA A 38 6.16 6.12 -6.48
C ALA A 38 5.04 6.39 -5.43
N TRP A 39 4.74 7.66 -5.13
CA TRP A 39 3.61 8.04 -4.29
C TRP A 39 2.25 7.70 -4.91
N GLU A 40 2.07 7.91 -6.21
CA GLU A 40 0.85 7.50 -6.91
C GLU A 40 0.60 5.99 -6.79
N MET A 41 1.65 5.18 -6.85
CA MET A 41 1.57 3.73 -6.64
C MET A 41 1.18 3.36 -5.21
N VAL A 42 1.71 4.07 -4.20
CA VAL A 42 1.28 3.92 -2.81
C VAL A 42 -0.21 4.29 -2.66
N ALA A 43 -0.63 5.41 -3.25
CA ALA A 43 -2.01 5.87 -3.23
C ALA A 43 -2.96 4.88 -3.94
N ALA A 44 -2.56 4.34 -5.09
CA ALA A 44 -3.32 3.35 -5.83
C ALA A 44 -3.46 2.04 -5.05
N THR A 45 -2.38 1.59 -4.40
CA THR A 45 -2.39 0.40 -3.53
C THR A 45 -3.33 0.62 -2.35
N ARG A 46 -3.32 1.81 -1.74
CA ARG A 46 -4.26 2.20 -0.70
C ARG A 46 -5.70 2.18 -1.21
N ARG A 47 -6.02 2.78 -2.35
CA ARG A 47 -7.40 2.74 -2.91
C ARG A 47 -7.88 1.31 -3.17
N ALA A 48 -7.02 0.45 -3.72
CA ALA A 48 -7.36 -0.96 -3.95
C ALA A 48 -7.63 -1.70 -2.62
N ALA A 49 -6.81 -1.44 -1.61
CA ALA A 49 -6.99 -1.93 -0.25
C ALA A 49 -8.35 -1.53 0.37
N LEU A 50 -8.75 -0.27 0.19
CA LEU A 50 -10.04 0.22 0.70
C LEU A 50 -11.24 -0.39 -0.02
N GLY A 51 -11.09 -0.73 -1.30
CA GLY A 51 -12.10 -1.49 -2.05
C GLY A 51 -12.29 -2.92 -1.50
N LEU A 52 -11.22 -3.55 -1.01
CA LEU A 52 -11.28 -4.89 -0.40
C LEU A 52 -11.80 -4.87 1.04
N PHE A 53 -11.49 -3.79 1.77
CA PHE A 53 -11.84 -3.62 3.19
C PHE A 53 -12.40 -2.22 3.47
N PRO A 54 -13.67 -1.95 3.13
CA PRO A 54 -14.31 -0.68 3.45
C PRO A 54 -14.28 -0.42 4.96
N GLY A 55 -13.80 0.75 5.37
CA GLY A 55 -13.73 1.15 6.78
C GLY A 55 -12.51 0.68 7.58
N LYS A 56 -11.57 -0.10 6.98
CA LYS A 56 -10.32 -0.52 7.65
C LYS A 56 -9.08 0.30 7.22
N GLU A 57 -9.31 1.55 6.83
CA GLU A 57 -8.28 2.52 6.37
C GLU A 57 -7.13 2.69 7.34
N LEU A 58 -7.45 2.88 8.62
CA LEU A 58 -6.45 3.14 9.65
C LEU A 58 -5.52 1.94 9.86
N ALA A 59 -6.06 0.71 9.81
CA ALA A 59 -5.26 -0.51 9.94
C ALA A 59 -4.27 -0.64 8.77
N PHE A 60 -4.69 -0.23 7.59
CA PHE A 60 -3.83 -0.15 6.41
C PHE A 60 -2.67 0.82 6.58
N ASP A 61 -3.00 2.04 6.98
CA ASP A 61 -2.04 3.11 7.16
C ASP A 61 -1.07 2.79 8.30
N LEU A 62 -1.47 2.03 9.31
CA LEU A 62 -0.58 1.60 10.40
C LEU A 62 0.36 0.44 10.00
N ILE A 63 -0.09 -0.50 9.16
CA ILE A 63 0.69 -1.72 8.85
C ILE A 63 1.57 -1.52 7.61
N TYR A 64 1.04 -0.90 6.56
CA TYR A 64 1.67 -0.89 5.24
C TYR A 64 2.37 0.43 4.91
N LEU A 65 1.78 1.57 5.29
CA LEU A 65 2.37 2.89 5.02
C LEU A 65 3.80 3.02 5.57
N PRO A 66 4.15 2.57 6.80
CA PRO A 66 5.51 2.68 7.31
C PRO A 66 6.53 1.92 6.46
N ARG A 67 6.12 0.81 5.83
CA ARG A 67 6.98 0.01 4.96
C ARG A 67 7.27 0.75 3.65
N PHE A 68 6.25 1.37 3.06
CA PHE A 68 6.41 2.22 1.89
C PHE A 68 7.27 3.45 2.19
N LEU A 69 7.04 4.14 3.31
CA LEU A 69 7.84 5.30 3.70
C LEU A 69 9.32 4.95 3.87
N ARG A 70 9.65 3.82 4.50
CA ARG A 70 11.04 3.35 4.62
C ARG A 70 11.67 3.09 3.26
N LEU A 71 10.93 2.46 2.36
CA LEU A 71 11.41 2.15 1.01
C LEU A 71 11.63 3.42 0.17
N LEU A 72 10.70 4.38 0.25
CA LEU A 72 10.83 5.68 -0.39
C LEU A 72 12.01 6.48 0.19
N ALA A 73 12.17 6.51 1.51
CA ALA A 73 13.29 7.19 2.16
C ALA A 73 14.65 6.59 1.76
N ALA A 74 14.72 5.27 1.61
CA ALA A 74 15.93 4.58 1.16
C ALA A 74 16.25 4.84 -0.31
N ARG A 75 15.24 4.89 -1.19
CA ARG A 75 15.43 5.07 -2.63
C ARG A 75 15.59 6.53 -3.04
N TYR A 76 15.00 7.47 -2.30
CA TYR A 76 14.99 8.90 -2.61
C TYR A 76 15.56 9.77 -1.48
N PRO A 77 16.83 9.61 -1.09
CA PRO A 77 17.43 10.29 0.07
C PRO A 77 17.65 11.81 -0.12
N GLY A 78 17.66 12.31 -1.36
CA GLY A 78 17.96 13.72 -1.69
C GLY A 78 16.74 14.60 -1.98
N SER A 79 15.56 14.00 -2.14
CA SER A 79 14.32 14.76 -2.24
C SER A 79 13.85 14.99 -0.82
N ARG A 80 13.60 16.23 -0.38
CA ARG A 80 12.67 16.46 0.73
C ARG A 80 11.41 15.72 0.33
N ALA A 81 11.17 14.55 0.89
CA ALA A 81 10.00 13.74 0.65
C ALA A 81 8.85 14.41 1.39
N THR A 82 8.50 15.60 0.95
CA THR A 82 7.26 16.25 1.30
C THR A 82 6.21 15.29 0.78
N VAL A 83 5.44 14.68 1.69
CA VAL A 83 4.25 13.90 1.35
C VAL A 83 3.48 14.76 0.36
N PRO A 84 3.38 14.38 -0.92
CA PRO A 84 2.52 15.11 -1.83
C PRO A 84 1.16 15.00 -1.19
N LEU A 85 0.54 16.15 -0.91
CA LEU A 85 -0.80 16.24 -0.37
C LEU A 85 -1.65 15.26 -1.18
N LEU A 86 -1.99 14.12 -0.56
CA LEU A 86 -2.77 13.07 -1.18
C LEU A 86 -4.16 13.67 -1.38
N ALA A 87 -4.32 14.35 -2.51
CA ALA A 87 -5.58 14.95 -2.89
C ALA A 87 -6.61 13.82 -3.06
N PRO A 88 -7.85 14.04 -2.61
CA PRO A 88 -8.91 13.04 -2.62
C PRO A 88 -9.25 12.56 -4.04
#